data_AF-A0A2V8N2Z7-F1
#
_entry.id   AF-A0A2V8N2Z7-F1
#
_cell.length_a   1.000
_cell.length_b   1.000
_cell.length_c   1.000
_cell.angle_alpha   90.00
_cell.angle_beta   90.00
_cell.angle_gamma   90.00
#
_symmetry.space_group_name_H-M   'P 1'
#
loop_
_entity.id
_entity.type
_entity.pdbx_description
1 polymer ?
#
loop_
_entity_poly.entity_id
_entity_poly.type
_entity_poly.pdbx_seq_one_letter_code
_entity_poly.pdbx_strand_id
1 'polypeptide(L)'
;MKVITDSKHISPRVVPQPIKITPAGDTSNRALPAATELGVDNVIYREPSEPLWNDAWRLEESLLETMRDEVQSHGARFVVVTLSNGIQVWPDAAARAVFLKRIDAKDIFYPDRRIRDFCNQNHIEEIALAPEMQRYADENKVFLHGLGKELGNGHWNSEGHRLAAELTARNLCDILILKHANVIHAASPGAVTP
;
A
#
# COMPACT_ATOMS: atom_id res chain seq x y z
N MET A 1 34.79 -10.26 -33.02
CA MET A 1 33.60 -10.11 -32.14
C MET A 1 33.57 -8.66 -31.69
N LYS A 2 32.71 -7.82 -32.29
CA LYS A 2 32.76 -6.36 -32.17
C LYS A 2 31.84 -5.93 -31.00
N VAL A 3 32.42 -5.26 -30.01
CA VAL A 3 31.71 -4.59 -28.93
C VAL A 3 30.99 -3.38 -29.51
N ILE A 4 29.67 -3.31 -29.33
CA ILE A 4 28.87 -2.12 -29.68
C ILE A 4 28.57 -1.38 -28.38
N THR A 5 29.33 -0.31 -28.14
CA THR A 5 28.99 0.74 -27.19
C THR A 5 28.21 1.81 -27.96
N ASP A 6 26.89 1.88 -27.78
CA ASP A 6 26.12 3.01 -28.30
C ASP A 6 25.18 3.57 -27.21
N SER A 7 25.69 4.57 -26.49
CA SER A 7 24.97 5.35 -25.48
C SER A 7 24.25 6.54 -26.13
N LYS A 8 23.28 6.28 -27.02
CA LYS A 8 22.59 7.37 -27.74
C LYS A 8 21.06 7.43 -27.64
N HIS A 9 20.40 6.56 -26.88
CA HIS A 9 18.95 6.68 -26.64
C HIS A 9 18.57 6.52 -25.17
N ILE A 10 19.07 7.43 -24.32
CA ILE A 10 18.44 7.72 -23.02
C ILE A 10 17.58 8.96 -23.22
N SER A 11 16.26 8.78 -23.32
CA SER A 11 15.30 9.89 -23.27
C SER A 11 15.52 10.70 -21.99
N PRO A 12 15.45 12.04 -22.03
CA PRO A 12 15.65 12.85 -20.85
C PRO A 12 14.66 12.46 -19.76
N ARG A 13 15.16 12.34 -18.53
CA ARG A 13 14.37 12.10 -17.32
C ARG A 13 13.28 13.17 -17.25
N VAL A 14 12.02 12.77 -17.45
CA VAL A 14 10.88 13.66 -17.26
C VAL A 14 10.81 13.96 -15.77
N VAL A 15 11.26 15.15 -15.38
CA VAL A 15 11.02 15.69 -14.04
C VAL A 15 9.55 16.12 -14.03
N PRO A 16 8.66 15.47 -13.26
CA PRO A 16 7.28 15.91 -13.17
C PRO A 16 7.24 17.34 -12.66
N GLN A 17 6.60 18.24 -13.42
CA GLN A 17 6.36 19.59 -12.95
C GLN A 17 5.39 19.54 -11.76
N PRO A 18 5.56 20.37 -10.71
CA PRO A 18 4.61 20.43 -9.62
C PRO A 18 3.24 20.83 -10.17
N ILE A 19 2.28 19.92 -10.07
CA ILE A 19 0.88 20.18 -10.41
C ILE A 19 0.37 21.20 -9.39
N LYS A 20 -0.19 22.32 -9.87
CA LYS A 20 -0.87 23.29 -8.99
C LYS A 20 -2.04 22.58 -8.32
N ILE A 21 -1.90 22.28 -7.04
CA ILE A 21 -2.97 21.78 -6.18
C ILE A 21 -3.97 22.93 -6.00
N THR A 22 -5.12 22.86 -6.66
CA THR A 22 -6.28 23.63 -6.23
C THR A 22 -6.71 23.11 -4.86
N PRO A 23 -6.88 23.97 -3.84
CA PRO A 23 -7.35 23.53 -2.54
C PRO A 23 -8.66 22.76 -2.73
N ALA A 24 -8.75 21.57 -2.15
CA ALA A 24 -10.03 20.89 -2.02
C ALA A 24 -10.96 21.84 -1.26
N GLY A 25 -12.10 22.18 -1.87
CA GLY A 25 -13.10 23.05 -1.27
C GLY A 25 -13.50 22.56 0.13
N ASP A 26 -13.86 23.53 0.96
CA ASP A 26 -14.29 23.42 2.36
C ASP A 26 -14.81 22.04 2.78
N THR A 27 -14.03 21.36 3.61
CA THR A 27 -14.31 20.00 4.12
C THR A 27 -15.30 20.00 5.29
N SER A 28 -15.69 21.17 5.80
CA SER A 28 -16.43 21.30 7.07
C SER A 28 -17.89 20.84 7.02
N ASN A 29 -18.47 20.59 5.83
CA ASN A 29 -19.90 20.32 5.70
C ASN A 29 -20.25 19.17 4.74
N ARG A 30 -19.33 18.23 4.51
CA ARG A 30 -19.60 17.07 3.63
C ARG A 30 -20.15 15.88 4.40
N ALA A 31 -21.12 15.21 3.77
CA ALA A 31 -21.81 14.06 4.32
C ALA A 31 -20.82 12.98 4.77
N LEU A 32 -21.20 12.28 5.85
CA LEU A 32 -20.44 11.15 6.37
C LEU A 32 -20.15 10.13 5.25
N PRO A 33 -19.03 9.38 5.36
CA PRO A 33 -18.68 8.34 4.40
C PRO A 33 -19.86 7.44 4.10
N ALA A 34 -20.00 7.04 2.84
CA ALA A 34 -20.97 6.03 2.45
C ALA A 34 -20.76 4.80 3.33
N ALA A 35 -21.86 4.26 3.87
CA ALA A 35 -21.79 3.10 4.75
C ALA A 35 -21.28 1.84 4.03
N THR A 36 -21.30 1.84 2.69
CA THR A 36 -20.87 0.72 1.86
C THR A 36 -20.10 1.26 0.67
N GLU A 37 -18.89 0.74 0.49
CA GLU A 37 -18.09 0.92 -0.71
C GLU A 37 -18.36 -0.29 -1.63
N LEU A 38 -18.73 -0.04 -2.89
CA LEU A 38 -19.08 -1.14 -3.81
C LEU A 38 -17.87 -2.05 -4.01
N GLY A 39 -18.07 -3.35 -3.78
CA GLY A 39 -17.01 -4.36 -3.89
C GLY A 39 -16.19 -4.58 -2.62
N VAL A 40 -16.47 -3.84 -1.54
CA VAL A 40 -15.77 -3.98 -0.25
C VAL A 40 -16.79 -4.18 0.86
N ASP A 41 -16.75 -5.34 1.51
CA ASP A 41 -17.58 -5.60 2.69
C ASP A 41 -16.86 -5.08 3.95
N ASN A 42 -17.56 -4.33 4.79
CA ASN A 42 -17.00 -3.77 6.02
C ASN A 42 -16.55 -4.82 7.05
N VAL A 43 -16.97 -6.09 6.91
CA VAL A 43 -16.50 -7.18 7.76
C VAL A 43 -14.98 -7.32 7.70
N ILE A 44 -14.31 -6.87 6.62
CA ILE A 44 -12.84 -6.90 6.51
C ILE A 44 -12.12 -6.11 7.61
N TYR A 45 -12.78 -5.17 8.29
CA TYR A 45 -12.18 -4.38 9.37
C TYR A 45 -12.25 -5.06 10.74
N ARG A 46 -12.73 -6.30 10.79
CA ARG A 46 -12.91 -7.06 12.02
C ARG A 46 -12.21 -8.40 11.92
N GLU A 47 -11.81 -8.90 13.08
CA GLU A 47 -11.37 -10.28 13.19
C GLU A 47 -12.53 -11.22 12.83
N PRO A 48 -12.31 -12.20 11.94
CA PRO A 48 -13.39 -13.03 11.44
C PRO A 48 -13.95 -13.93 12.54
N SER A 49 -15.21 -13.75 12.90
CA SER A 49 -15.93 -14.66 13.81
C SER A 49 -16.73 -15.73 13.07
N GLU A 50 -17.05 -15.49 11.79
CA GLU A 50 -17.88 -16.38 10.99
C GLU A 50 -17.03 -17.38 10.18
N PRO A 51 -17.47 -18.64 10.01
CA PRO A 51 -16.72 -19.65 9.26
C PRO A 51 -16.33 -19.21 7.84
N LEU A 52 -17.26 -18.56 7.12
CA LEU A 52 -17.02 -18.08 5.76
C LEU A 52 -15.85 -17.10 5.67
N TRP A 53 -15.75 -16.17 6.63
CA TRP A 53 -14.67 -15.17 6.65
C TRP A 53 -13.35 -15.77 7.15
N ASN A 54 -13.41 -16.72 8.07
CA ASN A 54 -12.22 -17.50 8.46
C ASN A 54 -11.66 -18.29 7.28
N ASP A 55 -12.55 -18.92 6.49
CA ASP A 55 -12.17 -19.66 5.29
C ASP A 55 -11.61 -18.74 4.20
N ALA A 56 -12.23 -17.57 3.98
CA ALA A 56 -11.75 -16.58 3.02
C ALA A 56 -10.34 -16.09 3.37
N TRP A 57 -10.09 -15.75 4.64
CA TRP A 57 -8.75 -15.32 5.08
C TRP A 57 -7.71 -16.43 4.96
N ARG A 58 -8.04 -17.65 5.39
CA ARG A 58 -7.13 -18.80 5.26
C ARG A 58 -6.79 -19.08 3.79
N LEU A 59 -7.78 -18.98 2.90
CA LEU A 59 -7.58 -19.19 1.47
C LEU A 59 -6.66 -18.11 0.88
N GLU A 60 -6.93 -16.83 1.16
CA GLU A 60 -6.09 -15.72 0.70
C GLU A 60 -4.63 -15.88 1.16
N GLU A 61 -4.43 -16.17 2.45
CA GLU A 61 -3.11 -16.41 3.02
C GLU A 61 -2.39 -17.59 2.34
N SER A 62 -3.10 -18.69 2.10
CA SER A 62 -2.53 -19.85 1.38
C SER A 62 -2.16 -19.52 -0.07
N LEU A 63 -2.94 -18.64 -0.73
CA LEU A 63 -2.64 -18.17 -2.09
C LEU A 63 -1.42 -17.27 -2.11
N LEU A 64 -1.28 -16.35 -1.15
CA LEU A 64 -0.10 -15.50 -1.01
C LEU A 64 1.17 -16.33 -0.79
N GLU A 65 1.09 -17.38 0.03
CA GLU A 65 2.19 -18.32 0.24
C GLU A 65 2.56 -19.07 -1.05
N THR A 66 1.56 -19.59 -1.75
CA THR A 66 1.77 -20.32 -3.01
C THR A 66 2.40 -19.42 -4.08
N MET A 67 1.92 -18.17 -4.18
CA MET A 67 2.49 -17.18 -5.10
C MET A 67 3.93 -16.82 -4.73
N ARG A 68 4.24 -16.67 -3.44
CA ARG A 68 5.63 -16.46 -2.96
C ARG A 68 6.53 -17.58 -3.45
N ASP A 69 6.14 -18.83 -3.20
CA ASP A 69 6.96 -20.01 -3.51
C ASP A 69 7.18 -20.15 -5.02
N GLU A 70 6.13 -20.00 -5.81
CA GLU A 70 6.21 -20.02 -7.26
C GLU A 70 7.17 -18.92 -7.76
N VAL A 71 6.94 -17.66 -7.37
CA VAL A 71 7.77 -16.51 -7.82
C VAL A 71 9.24 -16.69 -7.42
N GLN A 72 9.51 -17.18 -6.20
CA GLN A 72 10.87 -17.43 -5.73
C GLN A 72 11.54 -18.61 -6.45
N SER A 73 10.77 -19.65 -6.83
CA SER A 73 11.30 -20.78 -7.61
C SER A 73 11.83 -20.36 -8.99
N HIS A 74 11.28 -19.27 -9.56
CA HIS A 74 11.76 -18.65 -10.80
C HIS A 74 12.87 -17.60 -10.58
N GLY A 75 13.41 -17.50 -9.37
CA GLY A 75 14.48 -16.55 -9.01
C GLY A 75 14.02 -15.08 -8.95
N ALA A 76 12.72 -14.82 -8.89
CA ALA A 76 12.15 -13.49 -8.76
C ALA A 76 11.82 -13.14 -7.30
N ARG A 77 11.67 -11.84 -7.03
CA ARG A 77 11.24 -11.34 -5.72
C ARG A 77 9.72 -11.21 -5.70
N PHE A 78 9.11 -11.73 -4.64
CA PHE A 78 7.69 -11.53 -4.36
C PHE A 78 7.52 -10.43 -3.31
N VAL A 79 6.65 -9.45 -3.61
CA VAL A 79 6.30 -8.34 -2.71
C VAL A 79 4.80 -8.18 -2.73
N VAL A 80 4.18 -8.10 -1.55
CA VAL A 80 2.75 -7.86 -1.39
C VAL A 80 2.54 -6.37 -1.09
N VAL A 81 1.63 -5.73 -1.84
CA VAL A 81 1.28 -4.32 -1.61
C VAL A 81 -0.20 -4.27 -1.24
N THR A 82 -0.52 -3.76 -0.05
CA THR A 82 -1.90 -3.55 0.39
C THR A 82 -2.35 -2.12 0.08
N LEU A 83 -3.52 -2.01 -0.56
CA LEU A 83 -4.09 -0.75 -1.02
C LEU A 83 -4.97 -0.12 0.08
N SER A 84 -5.27 1.17 -0.04
CA SER A 84 -6.25 1.83 0.81
C SER A 84 -7.67 1.68 0.28
N ASN A 85 -8.64 1.68 1.20
CA ASN A 85 -10.05 1.97 0.95
C ASN A 85 -10.38 3.42 1.29
N GLY A 86 -11.47 3.96 0.74
CA GLY A 86 -11.81 5.37 0.91
C GLY A 86 -11.90 5.82 2.36
N ILE A 87 -12.48 4.97 3.23
CA ILE A 87 -12.66 5.28 4.65
C ILE A 87 -11.37 5.24 5.46
N GLN A 88 -10.38 4.42 5.08
CA GLN A 88 -9.08 4.35 5.76
C GLN A 88 -8.33 5.68 5.70
N VAL A 89 -8.51 6.40 4.58
CA VAL A 89 -7.82 7.65 4.25
C VAL A 89 -8.77 8.84 4.16
N TRP A 90 -9.97 8.73 4.75
CA TRP A 90 -10.91 9.83 4.81
C TRP A 90 -10.30 10.99 5.61
N PRO A 91 -10.21 12.24 5.12
CA PRO A 91 -9.37 13.29 5.73
C PRO A 91 -9.79 13.79 7.12
N ASP A 92 -11.03 13.48 7.51
CA ASP A 92 -11.58 13.75 8.82
C ASP A 92 -11.54 12.50 9.71
N ALA A 93 -10.73 12.55 10.77
CA ALA A 93 -10.61 11.47 11.74
C ALA A 93 -11.92 11.20 12.50
N ALA A 94 -12.77 12.22 12.71
CA ALA A 94 -14.06 12.02 13.38
C ALA A 94 -14.99 11.16 12.52
N ALA A 95 -15.01 11.37 11.20
CA ALA A 95 -15.75 10.53 10.27
C ALA A 95 -15.27 9.06 10.30
N ARG A 96 -13.95 8.83 10.36
CA ARG A 96 -13.38 7.47 10.50
C ARG A 96 -13.81 6.80 11.81
N ALA A 97 -13.78 7.55 12.91
CA ALA A 97 -14.23 7.05 14.22
C ALA A 97 -15.73 6.72 14.23
N VAL A 98 -16.56 7.56 13.62
CA VAL A 98 -18.00 7.31 13.45
C VAL A 98 -18.24 6.04 12.63
N PHE A 99 -17.47 5.83 11.55
CA PHE A 99 -17.56 4.62 10.75
C PHE A 99 -17.20 3.36 11.54
N LEU A 100 -16.05 3.34 12.23
CA LEU A 100 -15.63 2.21 13.06
C LEU A 100 -16.69 1.83 14.11
N LYS A 101 -17.28 2.84 14.76
CA LYS A 101 -18.38 2.63 15.72
C LYS A 101 -19.62 2.02 15.06
N ARG A 102 -19.96 2.42 13.83
CA ARG A 102 -21.14 1.90 13.11
C ARG A 102 -21.00 0.42 12.76
N ILE A 103 -19.78 -0.03 12.46
CA ILE A 103 -19.52 -1.41 12.02
C ILE A 103 -18.99 -2.31 13.15
N ASP A 104 -18.90 -1.78 14.38
CA ASP A 104 -18.32 -2.46 15.54
C ASP A 104 -16.89 -2.97 15.29
N ALA A 105 -16.07 -2.13 14.66
CA ALA A 105 -14.64 -2.39 14.42
C ALA A 105 -13.78 -1.49 15.32
N LYS A 106 -12.60 -1.99 15.69
CA LYS A 106 -11.66 -1.27 16.57
C LYS A 106 -10.48 -0.68 15.81
N ASP A 107 -10.14 -1.26 14.66
CA ASP A 107 -9.02 -0.84 13.84
C ASP A 107 -9.42 -0.79 12.38
N ILE A 108 -9.29 0.40 11.79
CA ILE A 108 -9.55 0.62 10.37
C ILE A 108 -8.46 0.01 9.48
N PHE A 109 -7.33 -0.37 10.06
CA PHE A 109 -6.21 -1.05 9.41
C PHE A 109 -6.09 -2.52 9.79
N TYR A 110 -7.13 -3.13 10.36
CA TYR A 110 -7.14 -4.57 10.63
C TYR A 110 -6.69 -5.42 9.42
N PRO A 111 -7.22 -5.23 8.19
CA PRO A 111 -6.82 -6.06 7.05
C PRO A 111 -5.34 -5.87 6.71
N ASP A 112 -4.84 -4.63 6.70
CA ASP A 112 -3.42 -4.32 6.47
C ASP A 112 -2.51 -5.00 7.52
N ARG A 113 -2.89 -4.92 8.81
CA ARG A 113 -2.12 -5.56 9.88
C ARG A 113 -2.13 -7.07 9.74
N ARG A 114 -3.28 -7.68 9.42
CA ARG A 114 -3.38 -9.13 9.24
C ARG A 114 -2.46 -9.61 8.13
N ILE A 115 -2.48 -8.94 6.97
CA ILE A 115 -1.58 -9.25 5.86
C ILE A 115 -0.12 -9.04 6.25
N ARG A 116 0.20 -7.94 6.95
CA ARG A 116 1.57 -7.69 7.44
C ARG A 116 2.05 -8.79 8.38
N ASP A 117 1.24 -9.19 9.35
CA ASP A 117 1.58 -10.22 10.32
C ASP A 117 1.81 -11.57 9.62
N PHE A 118 0.93 -11.94 8.69
CA PHE A 118 1.10 -13.11 7.83
C PHE A 118 2.39 -13.04 7.02
N CYS A 119 2.65 -11.91 6.33
CA CYS A 119 3.84 -11.73 5.51
C CYS A 119 5.12 -11.83 6.34
N ASN A 120 5.14 -11.22 7.52
CA ASN A 120 6.28 -11.28 8.44
C ASN A 120 6.59 -12.72 8.88
N GLN A 121 5.57 -13.50 9.24
CA GLN A 121 5.72 -14.91 9.64
C GLN A 121 6.22 -15.79 8.48
N ASN A 122 5.90 -15.40 7.25
CA ASN A 122 6.18 -16.16 6.03
C ASN A 122 7.34 -15.60 5.20
N HIS A 123 8.12 -14.67 5.77
CA HIS A 123 9.26 -14.03 5.11
C HIS A 123 8.93 -13.40 3.74
N ILE A 124 7.74 -12.81 3.64
CA ILE A 124 7.26 -12.06 2.48
C ILE A 124 7.49 -10.57 2.74
N GLU A 125 8.05 -9.86 1.76
CA GLU A 125 8.17 -8.40 1.79
C GLU A 125 6.79 -7.77 1.59
N GLU A 126 6.39 -6.85 2.45
CA GLU A 126 5.06 -6.20 2.43
C GLU A 126 5.18 -4.68 2.39
N ILE A 127 4.26 -4.02 1.68
CA ILE A 127 4.13 -2.56 1.62
C ILE A 127 2.67 -2.18 1.90
N ALA A 128 2.40 -1.63 3.08
CA ALA A 128 1.08 -1.13 3.44
C ALA A 128 0.91 0.34 3.10
N LEU A 129 0.10 0.65 2.08
CA LEU A 129 -0.07 2.03 1.63
C LEU A 129 -1.01 2.84 2.53
N ALA A 130 -2.05 2.20 3.07
CA ALA A 130 -3.15 2.90 3.73
C ALA A 130 -2.73 3.77 4.94
N PRO A 131 -1.82 3.33 5.84
CA PRO A 131 -1.39 4.17 6.97
C PRO A 131 -0.66 5.45 6.54
N GLU A 132 0.21 5.37 5.53
CA GLU A 132 0.93 6.54 5.01
C GLU A 132 0.02 7.47 4.21
N MET A 133 -0.89 6.89 3.41
CA MET A 133 -1.91 7.66 2.69
C MET A 133 -2.89 8.35 3.65
N GLN A 134 -3.26 7.72 4.77
CA GLN A 134 -4.07 8.37 5.81
C GLN A 134 -3.36 9.57 6.39
N ARG A 135 -2.08 9.43 6.77
CA ARG A 135 -1.29 10.53 7.31
C ARG A 135 -1.25 11.71 6.34
N TYR A 136 -1.02 11.44 5.07
CA TYR A 136 -1.05 12.47 4.02
C TYR A 136 -2.42 13.16 3.91
N ALA A 137 -3.51 12.38 3.88
CA ALA A 137 -4.87 12.93 3.80
C ALA A 137 -5.21 13.78 5.03
N ASP A 138 -4.77 13.36 6.22
CA ASP A 138 -4.97 14.07 7.48
C ASP A 138 -4.19 15.39 7.51
N GLU A 139 -2.94 15.40 7.07
CA GLU A 139 -2.09 16.60 7.06
C GLU A 139 -2.55 17.61 6.01
N ASN A 140 -2.91 17.14 4.82
CA ASN A 140 -3.20 17.99 3.67
C ASN A 140 -4.69 18.30 3.49
N LYS A 141 -5.56 17.61 4.25
CA LYS A 141 -7.03 17.74 4.16
C LYS A 141 -7.57 17.48 2.75
N VAL A 142 -7.01 16.49 2.06
CA VAL A 142 -7.38 16.10 0.69
C VAL A 142 -7.93 14.69 0.63
N PHE A 143 -8.99 14.50 -0.14
CA PHE A 143 -9.48 13.16 -0.48
C PHE A 143 -8.53 12.49 -1.48
N LEU A 144 -8.23 11.22 -1.25
CA LEU A 144 -7.41 10.40 -2.15
C LEU A 144 -8.23 9.44 -3.02
N HIS A 145 -9.53 9.31 -2.72
CA HIS A 145 -10.48 8.46 -3.45
C HIS A 145 -11.59 9.30 -4.08
N GLY A 146 -12.22 8.74 -5.10
CA GLY A 146 -13.47 9.21 -5.66
C GLY A 146 -13.37 10.38 -6.62
N LEU A 147 -14.40 10.51 -7.47
CA LEU A 147 -14.50 11.52 -8.50
C LEU A 147 -15.86 12.22 -8.42
N GLY A 148 -15.90 13.53 -8.65
CA GLY A 148 -17.14 14.30 -8.69
C GLY A 148 -17.96 14.18 -7.40
N LYS A 149 -19.13 13.55 -7.50
CA LYS A 149 -20.06 13.36 -6.35
C LYS A 149 -19.63 12.24 -5.40
N GLU A 150 -18.78 11.32 -5.85
CA GLU A 150 -18.31 10.16 -5.08
C GLU A 150 -16.99 10.42 -4.35
N LEU A 151 -16.62 11.69 -4.14
CA LEU A 151 -15.35 12.04 -3.52
C LEU A 151 -15.21 11.39 -2.13
N GLY A 152 -14.09 10.69 -1.92
CA GLY A 152 -13.81 9.91 -0.72
C GLY A 152 -14.26 8.44 -0.77
N ASN A 153 -14.78 7.97 -1.90
CA ASN A 153 -15.29 6.61 -2.08
C ASN A 153 -14.81 5.99 -3.40
N GLY A 154 -14.74 4.66 -3.48
CA GLY A 154 -14.39 3.92 -4.69
C GLY A 154 -12.90 4.03 -5.04
N HIS A 155 -12.57 4.08 -6.33
CA HIS A 155 -11.17 4.10 -6.79
C HIS A 155 -10.39 5.32 -6.30
N TRP A 156 -9.06 5.20 -6.27
CA TRP A 156 -8.19 6.36 -6.13
C TRP A 156 -8.50 7.43 -7.17
N ASN A 157 -8.43 8.69 -6.75
CA ASN A 157 -8.40 9.81 -7.68
C ASN A 157 -6.97 10.06 -8.16
N SER A 158 -6.75 11.11 -8.96
CA SER A 158 -5.42 11.42 -9.50
C SER A 158 -4.36 11.61 -8.40
N GLU A 159 -4.75 12.19 -7.27
CA GLU A 159 -3.84 12.43 -6.15
C GLU A 159 -3.57 11.14 -5.36
N GLY A 160 -4.58 10.30 -5.16
CA GLY A 160 -4.42 8.96 -4.60
C GLY A 160 -3.48 8.09 -5.44
N HIS A 161 -3.68 8.06 -6.76
CA HIS A 161 -2.80 7.34 -7.68
C HIS A 161 -1.36 7.86 -7.64
N ARG A 162 -1.16 9.19 -7.64
CA ARG A 162 0.17 9.80 -7.55
C ARG A 162 0.88 9.36 -6.26
N LEU A 163 0.20 9.50 -5.12
CA LEU A 163 0.77 9.18 -3.82
C LEU A 163 1.07 7.68 -3.67
N ALA A 164 0.14 6.81 -4.11
CA ALA A 164 0.35 5.36 -4.10
C ALA A 164 1.58 4.96 -4.93
N ALA A 165 1.77 5.57 -6.11
CA ALA A 165 2.94 5.32 -6.95
C ALA A 165 4.24 5.77 -6.29
N GLU A 166 4.26 6.95 -5.67
CA GLU A 166 5.43 7.45 -4.95
C GLU A 166 5.79 6.60 -3.74
N LEU A 167 4.81 6.22 -2.92
CA LEU A 167 5.01 5.37 -1.75
C LEU A 167 5.51 3.98 -2.15
N THR A 168 4.88 3.36 -3.16
CA THR A 168 5.29 2.05 -3.66
C THR A 168 6.71 2.11 -4.21
N ALA A 169 7.04 3.11 -5.04
CA ALA A 169 8.36 3.24 -5.62
C ALA A 169 9.44 3.46 -4.56
N ARG A 170 9.19 4.30 -3.55
CA ARG A 170 10.11 4.53 -2.42
C ARG A 170 10.36 3.23 -1.66
N ASN A 171 9.30 2.57 -1.18
CA ASN A 171 9.41 1.34 -0.40
C ASN A 171 10.10 0.23 -1.20
N LEU A 172 9.78 0.06 -2.49
CA LEU A 172 10.48 -0.89 -3.35
C LEU A 172 11.98 -0.57 -3.46
N CYS A 173 12.36 0.70 -3.61
CA CYS A 173 13.78 1.08 -3.64
C CYS A 173 14.48 0.71 -2.32
N ASP A 174 13.86 0.96 -1.18
CA ASP A 174 14.44 0.62 0.13
C ASP A 174 14.62 -0.90 0.29
N ILE A 175 13.59 -1.67 -0.08
CA ILE A 175 13.60 -3.14 -0.12
C ILE A 175 14.71 -3.68 -1.06
N LEU A 176 15.00 -2.99 -2.15
CA LEU A 176 16.09 -3.34 -3.06
C LEU A 176 17.46 -2.97 -2.48
N ILE A 177 17.61 -1.78 -1.89
CA ILE A 177 18.89 -1.27 -1.36
C ILE A 177 19.33 -2.02 -0.10
N LEU A 178 18.42 -2.28 0.84
CA LEU A 178 18.75 -2.92 2.13
C LEU A 178 19.33 -4.34 1.97
N LYS A 179 18.90 -5.10 0.94
CA LYS A 179 19.50 -6.40 0.65
C LYS A 179 20.89 -6.30 0.03
N HIS A 180 21.18 -5.27 -0.78
CA HIS A 180 22.53 -5.08 -1.33
C HIS A 180 23.55 -4.79 -0.22
N ALA A 181 23.17 -4.03 0.81
CA ALA A 181 24.04 -3.82 1.98
C ALA A 181 24.35 -5.13 2.73
N ASN A 182 23.37 -6.02 2.89
CA ASN A 182 23.56 -7.31 3.56
C ASN A 182 24.39 -8.31 2.74
N VAL A 183 24.31 -8.26 1.40
CA VAL A 183 25.15 -9.09 0.51
C VAL A 183 26.62 -8.65 0.57
N ILE A 184 26.91 -7.35 0.63
CA ILE A 184 28.29 -6.84 0.75
C ILE A 184 28.94 -7.28 2.07
N HIS A 185 28.16 -7.32 3.17
CA HIS A 185 28.67 -7.76 4.46
C HIS A 185 28.90 -9.29 4.52
N ALA A 186 28.03 -10.08 3.91
CA ALA A 186 28.19 -11.54 3.82
C ALA A 186 29.31 -11.98 2.87
N ALA A 187 29.69 -11.14 1.90
CA ALA A 187 30.75 -11.42 0.93
C ALA A 187 32.19 -11.11 1.41
N SER A 188 32.39 -10.79 2.70
CA SER A 188 33.74 -10.63 3.29
C SER A 188 34.16 -11.81 4.18
N PRO A 189 34.61 -12.94 3.63
CA PRO A 189 35.44 -13.88 4.36
C PRO A 189 36.93 -13.54 4.14
N GLY A 190 37.62 -13.16 5.22
CA GLY A 190 39.07 -13.32 5.35
C GLY A 190 39.93 -12.08 5.10
N ALA A 191 40.09 -11.25 6.12
CA ALA A 191 41.39 -10.61 6.36
C ALA A 191 42.18 -11.55 7.27
N VAL A 192 43.01 -12.40 6.66
CA VAL A 192 44.06 -13.13 7.37
C VAL A 192 45.19 -12.15 7.66
N THR A 193 45.57 -12.10 8.92
CA THR A 193 46.73 -11.42 9.51
C THR A 193 48.06 -11.82 8.87
N PRO A 194 49.07 -10.93 8.83
CA PRO A 194 50.42 -11.28 9.24
C PRO A 194 50.59 -11.12 10.76
#